data_AF-A0A8C0SA96-F1
#
_entry.id   AF-A0A8C0SA96-F1
#
_cell.length_a   1.000
_cell.length_b   1.000
_cell.length_c   1.000
_cell.angle_alpha   90.00
_cell.angle_beta   90.00
_cell.angle_gamma   90.00
#
_symmetry.space_group_name_H-M   'P 1'
#
loop_
_entity.id
_entity.type
_entity.pdbx_description
1 polymer ?
#
loop_
_entity_poly.entity_id
_entity_poly.type
_entity_poly.pdbx_seq_one_letter_code
_entity_poly.pdbx_strand_id
1 'polypeptide(L)'
;MADNLPSEFDVIVIGTGLPESIIAAACSRSGQRVLHVDSRSYYGGNWASFSFSGILSWLKEYQENSDIVNEGPAWQEQILENEEAIALSRKDKTIQHVEVFCYASCCILEDC
;
A
#
# COMPACT_ATOMS: atom_id res chain seq x y z
N MET A 1 7.87 9.06 20.52
CA MET A 1 7.17 8.87 19.23
C MET A 1 6.08 9.93 19.20
N ALA A 2 5.85 10.61 18.08
CA ALA A 2 4.79 11.61 18.03
C ALA A 2 3.47 10.84 17.90
N ASP A 3 2.72 10.74 18.99
CA ASP A 3 1.48 9.95 19.06
C ASP A 3 0.32 10.59 18.25
N ASN A 4 0.53 11.77 17.66
CA ASN A 4 -0.42 12.46 16.79
C ASN A 4 0.23 12.85 15.46
N LEU A 5 -0.46 12.54 14.36
CA LEU A 5 -0.07 12.99 13.03
C LEU A 5 -0.33 14.50 12.89
N PRO A 6 0.67 15.32 12.54
CA PRO A 6 0.45 16.73 12.23
C PRO A 6 -0.57 16.94 11.09
N SER A 7 -1.27 18.06 11.10
CA SER A 7 -2.25 18.41 10.06
C SER A 7 -1.62 19.08 8.83
N GLU A 8 -0.36 19.52 8.91
CA GLU A 8 0.30 20.31 7.87
C GLU A 8 1.68 19.75 7.50
N PHE A 9 1.88 19.58 6.20
CA PHE A 9 3.15 19.16 5.59
C PHE A 9 3.38 19.95 4.31
N ASP A 10 4.65 20.07 3.91
CA ASP A 10 5.01 20.80 2.69
C ASP A 10 4.89 19.88 1.45
N VAL A 11 5.13 18.57 1.64
CA VAL A 11 4.96 17.54 0.60
C VAL A 11 4.33 16.30 1.20
N ILE A 12 3.31 15.76 0.53
CA ILE A 12 2.70 14.47 0.83
C ILE A 12 2.98 13.52 -0.33
N VAL A 13 3.60 12.38 -0.03
CA VAL A 13 3.92 11.33 -1.01
C VAL A 13 3.09 10.09 -0.66
N ILE A 14 2.33 9.60 -1.63
CA ILE A 14 1.46 8.43 -1.49
C ILE A 14 2.08 7.29 -2.30
N GLY A 15 2.42 6.20 -1.62
CA GLY A 15 3.16 5.06 -2.15
C GLY A 15 4.65 5.15 -1.84
N THR A 16 5.27 4.01 -1.56
CA THR A 16 6.67 3.90 -1.16
C THR A 16 7.53 3.14 -2.16
N GLY A 17 7.18 3.20 -3.44
CA GLY A 17 8.02 2.67 -4.51
C GLY A 17 9.35 3.42 -4.65
N LEU A 18 10.19 2.94 -5.56
CA LEU A 18 11.51 3.51 -5.78
C LEU A 18 11.44 4.99 -6.21
N PRO A 19 10.64 5.40 -7.22
CA PRO A 19 10.54 6.81 -7.60
C PRO A 19 10.05 7.72 -6.46
N GLU A 20 9.03 7.28 -5.74
CA GLU A 20 8.40 8.01 -4.64
C GLU A 20 9.39 8.22 -3.49
N SER A 21 10.16 7.18 -3.18
CA SER A 21 11.18 7.23 -2.12
C SER A 21 12.33 8.18 -2.48
N ILE A 22 12.76 8.21 -3.74
CA ILE A 22 13.81 9.12 -4.20
C ILE A 22 13.36 10.58 -4.06
N ILE A 23 12.14 10.92 -4.50
CA ILE A 23 11.64 12.29 -4.41
C ILE A 23 11.34 12.69 -2.97
N ALA A 24 10.77 11.81 -2.15
CA ALA A 24 10.54 12.05 -0.72
C ALA A 24 11.86 12.37 -0.01
N ALA A 25 12.91 11.59 -0.28
CA ALA A 25 14.24 11.82 0.29
C ALA A 25 14.85 13.15 -0.19
N ALA A 26 14.71 13.49 -1.48
CA ALA A 26 15.23 14.74 -2.03
C ALA A 26 14.54 15.98 -1.44
N CYS A 27 13.21 15.95 -1.31
CA CYS A 27 12.43 17.01 -0.66
C CYS A 27 12.81 17.17 0.82
N SER A 28 12.87 16.06 1.56
CA SER A 28 13.28 16.06 2.96
C SER A 28 14.71 16.60 3.12
N ARG A 29 15.64 16.16 2.26
CA ARG A 29 17.03 16.65 2.24
C ARG A 29 17.13 18.15 1.95
N SER A 30 16.18 18.70 1.21
CA SER A 30 16.07 20.12 0.89
C SER A 30 15.40 20.94 1.99
N GLY A 31 15.02 20.32 3.12
CA GLY A 31 14.46 20.98 4.29
C GLY A 31 12.93 21.02 4.34
N GLN A 32 12.24 20.32 3.44
CA GLN A 32 10.78 20.25 3.46
C GLN A 32 10.27 19.22 4.47
N ARG A 33 9.12 19.50 5.09
CA ARG A 33 8.39 18.56 5.95
C ARG A 33 7.62 17.59 5.06
N VAL A 34 8.10 16.35 4.97
CA VAL A 34 7.53 15.32 4.10
C VAL A 34 6.70 14.33 4.90
N LEU A 35 5.46 14.09 4.49
CA LEU A 35 4.65 12.94 4.91
C LEU A 35 4.70 11.89 3.81
N HIS A 36 5.26 10.71 4.12
CA HIS A 36 5.40 9.61 3.17
C HIS A 36 4.59 8.41 3.68
N VAL A 37 3.52 8.07 2.97
CA VAL A 37 2.56 7.03 3.40
C VAL A 37 2.40 5.94 2.35
N ASP A 38 2.06 4.74 2.80
CA ASP A 38 1.68 3.61 1.95
C ASP A 38 0.40 2.98 2.51
N SER A 39 -0.45 2.45 1.65
CA SER A 39 -1.64 1.70 2.08
C SER A 39 -1.30 0.26 2.48
N ARG A 40 -0.14 -0.24 2.04
CA ARG A 40 0.36 -1.59 2.36
C ARG A 40 1.08 -1.58 3.70
N SER A 41 1.15 -2.75 4.35
CA SER A 41 1.88 -2.96 5.60
C SER A 41 3.41 -3.11 5.42
N TYR A 42 3.91 -2.86 4.21
CA TYR A 42 5.32 -3.00 3.81
C TYR A 42 5.73 -1.92 2.81
N TYR A 43 7.03 -1.63 2.73
CA TYR A 43 7.60 -0.64 1.81
C TYR A 43 7.86 -1.22 0.42
N GLY A 44 7.85 -0.35 -0.58
CA GLY A 44 8.32 -0.65 -1.94
C GLY A 44 7.22 -0.76 -2.99
N GLY A 45 5.94 -0.90 -2.59
CA GLY A 45 4.85 -1.14 -3.55
C GLY A 45 5.18 -2.33 -4.46
N ASN A 46 5.17 -2.12 -5.78
CA ASN A 46 5.55 -3.15 -6.76
C ASN A 46 7.08 -3.39 -6.90
N TRP A 47 7.91 -2.58 -6.22
CA TRP A 47 9.36 -2.76 -6.11
C TRP A 47 9.77 -3.56 -4.86
N ALA A 48 8.80 -3.97 -4.04
CA ALA A 48 9.06 -4.70 -2.80
C ALA A 48 9.60 -6.12 -3.05
N SER A 49 10.41 -6.60 -2.11
CA SER A 49 10.81 -8.01 -2.03
C SER A 49 10.17 -8.65 -0.80
N PHE A 50 9.84 -9.93 -0.89
CA PHE A 50 9.18 -10.66 0.19
C PHE A 50 9.97 -11.89 0.61
N SER A 51 9.80 -12.30 1.87
CA SER A 51 10.13 -13.65 2.28
C SER A 51 9.22 -14.66 1.59
N PHE A 52 9.55 -15.95 1.65
CA PHE A 52 8.71 -16.98 1.03
C PHE A 52 7.28 -17.00 1.60
N SER A 53 7.12 -16.92 2.93
CA SER A 53 5.78 -16.80 3.52
C SER A 53 5.09 -15.48 3.14
N GLY A 54 5.84 -14.39 3.06
CA GLY A 54 5.33 -13.07 2.67
C GLY A 54 4.78 -13.05 1.25
N ILE A 55 5.49 -13.65 0.28
CA ILE A 55 4.99 -13.70 -1.10
C ILE A 55 3.72 -14.56 -1.19
N LEU A 56 3.63 -15.65 -0.43
CA LEU A 56 2.42 -16.48 -0.38
C LEU A 56 1.21 -15.70 0.16
N SER A 57 1.39 -14.89 1.21
CA SER A 57 0.33 -14.00 1.73
C SER A 57 -0.05 -12.94 0.69
N TRP A 58 0.94 -12.32 0.05
CA TRP A 58 0.70 -11.34 -1.01
C TRP A 58 -0.07 -11.93 -2.19
N LEU A 59 0.23 -13.17 -2.60
CA LEU A 59 -0.51 -13.85 -3.68
C LEU A 59 -2.00 -14.06 -3.31
N LYS A 60 -2.29 -14.44 -2.06
CA LYS A 60 -3.67 -14.60 -1.57
C LYS A 60 -4.47 -13.30 -1.67
N GLU A 61 -3.85 -12.16 -1.33
CA GLU A 61 -4.48 -10.83 -1.43
C GLU A 61 -4.91 -10.45 -2.85
N TYR A 62 -4.34 -11.07 -3.90
CA TYR A 62 -4.76 -10.85 -5.29
C TYR A 62 -5.72 -11.92 -5.81
N GLN A 63 -5.74 -13.11 -5.22
CA GLN A 63 -6.61 -14.22 -5.60
C GLN A 63 -7.99 -14.18 -4.92
N GLU A 64 -8.04 -13.84 -3.63
CA GLU A 64 -9.25 -13.93 -2.79
C GLU A 64 -10.08 -12.64 -2.77
N ASN A 65 -9.66 -11.61 -3.50
CA ASN A 65 -10.09 -10.25 -3.21
C ASN A 65 -11.40 -9.92 -3.92
N SER A 66 -12.50 -10.37 -3.34
CA SER A 66 -13.86 -9.91 -3.60
C SER A 66 -14.45 -9.28 -2.35
N ASP A 67 -13.91 -8.15 -1.87
CA ASP A 67 -14.60 -7.41 -0.80
C ASP A 67 -14.79 -5.93 -1.11
N ILE A 68 -16.07 -5.61 -1.21
CA ILE A 68 -16.66 -4.28 -1.23
C ILE A 68 -16.52 -3.75 0.20
N VAL A 69 -15.47 -2.98 0.49
CA VAL A 69 -15.48 -2.14 1.70
C VAL A 69 -16.45 -0.99 1.43
N ASN A 70 -17.70 -1.20 1.85
CA ASN A 70 -18.78 -0.24 1.80
C ASN A 70 -18.83 0.54 3.12
N GLU A 71 -17.76 1.28 3.41
CA GLU A 71 -17.86 2.38 4.36
C GLU A 71 -18.13 3.66 3.57
N GLY A 72 -19.28 4.27 3.85
CA GLY A 72 -19.64 5.60 3.37
C GLY A 72 -18.51 6.58 3.75
N PRO A 73 -17.94 7.33 2.80
CA PRO A 73 -16.70 8.01 3.12
C PRO A 73 -16.85 9.20 4.08
N ALA A 74 -16.43 9.01 5.33
CA ALA A 74 -16.39 10.07 6.36
C ALA A 74 -15.64 11.35 5.94
N TRP A 75 -14.89 11.34 4.83
CA TRP A 75 -14.24 12.52 4.27
C TRP A 75 -15.20 13.47 3.54
N GLN A 76 -16.40 13.04 3.16
CA GLN A 76 -17.33 13.87 2.37
C GLN A 76 -17.87 15.06 3.17
N GLU A 77 -18.03 14.89 4.47
CA GLU A 77 -18.46 15.94 5.39
C GLU A 77 -17.35 16.98 5.66
N GLN A 78 -16.11 16.70 5.24
CA GLN A 78 -14.95 17.57 5.44
C GLN A 78 -14.70 18.52 4.26
N ILE A 79 -15.45 18.38 3.16
CA ILE A 79 -15.30 19.20 1.95
C ILE A 79 -15.95 20.57 2.19
N LEU A 80 -15.19 21.65 2.01
CA LEU A 80 -15.71 23.01 2.13
C LEU A 80 -16.54 23.40 0.89
N GLU A 81 -17.39 24.42 1.01
CA GLU A 81 -18.35 24.82 -0.04
C GLU A 81 -17.70 25.14 -1.40
N ASN A 82 -16.43 25.53 -1.40
CA ASN A 82 -15.67 25.93 -2.58
C ASN A 82 -14.62 24.88 -3.00
N GLU A 83 -14.70 23.66 -2.50
CA GLU A 83 -13.77 22.56 -2.78
C GLU A 83 -14.48 21.41 -3.48
N GLU A 84 -13.72 20.67 -4.29
CA GLU A 84 -14.16 19.44 -4.94
C GLU A 84 -13.18 18.33 -4.62
N ALA A 85 -13.69 17.11 -4.41
CA ALA A 85 -12.86 15.96 -4.06
C ALA A 85 -12.55 15.09 -5.28
N ILE A 86 -11.29 14.64 -5.37
CA ILE A 86 -10.87 13.61 -6.32
C ILE A 86 -10.58 12.33 -5.53
N ALA A 87 -11.42 11.30 -5.72
CA ALA A 87 -11.24 10.04 -5.03
C ALA A 87 -10.02 9.27 -5.56
N LEU A 88 -9.15 8.84 -4.65
CA LEU A 88 -8.03 7.96 -4.97
C LEU A 88 -8.50 6.51 -5.15
N SER A 89 -7.66 5.69 -5.78
CA SER A 89 -7.96 4.27 -5.95
C SER A 89 -8.05 3.56 -4.60
N ARG A 90 -9.15 2.84 -4.37
CA ARG A 90 -9.34 2.00 -3.18
C ARG A 90 -8.68 0.63 -3.28
N LYS A 91 -8.36 0.21 -4.51
CA LYS A 91 -7.83 -1.13 -4.77
C LYS A 91 -6.77 -1.09 -5.86
N ASP A 92 -5.65 -1.73 -5.58
CA ASP A 92 -4.59 -1.96 -6.56
C ASP A 92 -5.04 -3.02 -7.59
N LYS A 93 -4.90 -2.70 -8.88
CA LYS A 93 -5.25 -3.58 -10.01
C LYS A 93 -4.06 -3.83 -10.95
N THR A 94 -2.85 -3.54 -10.48
CA THR A 94 -1.63 -3.56 -11.30
C THR A 94 -1.11 -4.97 -11.61
N ILE A 95 -1.49 -5.96 -10.78
CA ILE A 95 -1.08 -7.37 -10.93
C ILE A 95 -2.29 -8.20 -11.38
N GLN A 96 -2.10 -9.01 -12.42
CA GLN A 96 -3.13 -9.83 -13.05
C GLN A 96 -2.50 -11.15 -13.54
N HIS A 97 -3.33 -12.15 -13.81
CA HIS A 97 -2.90 -13.43 -14.40
C HIS A 97 -1.79 -14.14 -13.62
N VAL A 98 -1.94 -14.19 -12.30
CA VAL A 98 -0.98 -14.85 -11.40
C VAL A 98 -1.12 -16.37 -11.52
N GLU A 99 -0.04 -17.04 -11.90
CA GLU A 99 0.05 -18.50 -11.98
C GLU A 99 1.09 -19.03 -10.98
N VAL A 100 0.75 -20.09 -10.25
CA VAL A 100 1.61 -20.68 -9.22
C VAL A 100 1.70 -22.18 -9.44
N PHE A 101 2.92 -22.70 -9.54
CA PHE A 101 3.19 -24.14 -9.69
C PHE A 101 4.20 -24.59 -8.62
N CYS A 102 3.89 -25.69 -7.94
CA CYS A 102 4.82 -26.37 -7.04
C CYS A 102 5.15 -27.75 -7.60
N TYR A 103 6.40 -27.95 -8.02
CA TYR A 103 6.88 -29.22 -8.60
C TYR A 103 7.65 -30.08 -7.61
N ALA A 104 8.00 -29.54 -6.45
CA ALA A 104 8.63 -30.30 -5.39
C ALA A 104 7.60 -31.24 -4.74
N SER A 105 8.06 -32.39 -4.25
CA SER A 105 7.21 -33.27 -3.45
C SER A 105 6.76 -32.52 -2.19
N CYS A 106 5.46 -32.29 -2.06
CA CYS A 106 4.88 -31.80 -0.81
C CYS A 106 4.88 -32.95 0.19
N CYS A 107 5.84 -32.97 1.11
CA CYS A 107 5.75 -33.83 2.28
C CYS A 107 4.63 -33.27 3.18
N ILE A 108 3.43 -33.81 3.04
CA ILE A 108 2.34 -33.56 3.99
C ILE A 108 2.76 -34.28 5.27
N LEU A 109 3.04 -33.53 6.34
CA LEU A 109 3.19 -34.07 7.69
C LEU A 109 1.80 -34.44 8.24
N GLU A 110 1.16 -35.39 7.59
CA GLU A 110 0.01 -36.15 8.09
C GLU A 110 0.35 -37.63 7.87
N ASP A 111 1.35 -38.14 8.60
CA ASP A 111 1.57 -39.57 8.91
C ASP A 111 2.92 -39.77 9.64
N CYS A 112 2.99 -39.36 10.92
CA CYS A 112 3.95 -39.87 11.91
C CYS A 112 3.24 -40.05 13.25
#